data_AF-Q3IY34-F1
#
_entry.id   AF-Q3IY34-F1
#
_cell.length_a   1.000
_cell.length_b   1.000
_cell.length_c   1.000
_cell.angle_alpha   90.00
_cell.angle_beta   90.00
_cell.angle_gamma   90.00
#
_symmetry.space_group_name_H-M   'P 1'
#
loop_
_entity.id
_entity.type
_entity.pdbx_description
1 polymer ?
#
loop_
_entity_poly.entity_id
_entity_poly.type
_entity_poly.pdbx_seq_one_letter_code
_entity_poly.pdbx_strand_id
1 'polypeptide(L)'
;MRPGWIAADWGTSRLRVWAMGAEGVLAEARSDEGMGQIAVGGFEAALLRLIGLWLSDGPAVQVVICGMAGARQGWQEVPYRRLPCAPVDPQALVPVPSEDPRIAVRIVPGLAQAKPADVMRGEETQIAGALALLGSFDGVICLPGTHSKWAQVSAGEVVSFRSFLTGELFALLSERSVLRHGLAAEGWDDEAFLAAVSDGMSHPQKLGAKLFGLRAEALLQDLPPATARARLSGLLIGLELVGARSYWLGQPVVLVGEEALAARYGAALAAQGVQARLLPAAACTLGGLAAAVGQLTLASSGAGRKA
;
A
#
# COMPACT_ATOMS: atom_id res chain seq x y z
N MET A 1 -12.31 -10.00 -26.16
CA MET A 1 -11.90 -10.80 -24.98
C MET A 1 -12.87 -10.47 -23.87
N ARG A 2 -13.48 -11.46 -23.22
CA ARG A 2 -14.43 -11.23 -22.12
C ARG A 2 -13.84 -11.77 -20.81
N PRO A 3 -13.64 -10.93 -19.78
CA PRO A 3 -13.15 -11.39 -18.49
C PRO A 3 -14.23 -12.16 -17.73
N GLY A 4 -13.81 -13.07 -16.84
CA GLY A 4 -14.68 -13.68 -15.84
C GLY A 4 -15.08 -12.69 -14.74
N TRP A 5 -14.17 -11.79 -14.36
CA TRP A 5 -14.41 -10.67 -13.47
C TRP A 5 -13.33 -9.60 -13.65
N ILE A 6 -13.51 -8.43 -13.04
CA ILE A 6 -12.55 -7.32 -13.08
C ILE A 6 -12.10 -6.99 -11.67
N ALA A 7 -10.79 -7.00 -11.46
CA ALA A 7 -10.16 -6.55 -10.23
C ALA A 7 -9.82 -5.06 -10.36
N ALA A 8 -10.09 -4.26 -9.34
CA ALA A 8 -9.74 -2.85 -9.32
C ALA A 8 -9.11 -2.44 -7.99
N ASP A 9 -7.98 -1.73 -8.07
CA ASP A 9 -7.35 -1.07 -6.95
C ASP A 9 -7.45 0.43 -7.16
N TRP A 10 -8.30 1.07 -6.35
CA TRP A 10 -8.61 2.49 -6.48
C TRP A 10 -8.04 3.27 -5.31
N GLY A 11 -6.81 3.75 -5.48
CA GLY A 11 -6.14 4.57 -4.49
C GLY A 11 -6.60 6.04 -4.50
N THR A 12 -6.00 6.83 -3.61
CA THR A 12 -6.25 8.28 -3.56
C THR A 12 -5.82 9.00 -4.84
N SER A 13 -4.73 8.56 -5.47
CA SER A 13 -4.11 9.24 -6.62
C SER A 13 -4.11 8.43 -7.92
N ARG A 14 -4.40 7.12 -7.87
CA ARG A 14 -4.32 6.24 -9.04
C ARG A 14 -5.43 5.19 -9.03
N LEU A 15 -5.84 4.80 -10.22
CA LEU A 15 -6.70 3.63 -10.47
C LEU A 15 -5.91 2.60 -11.28
N ARG A 16 -5.94 1.35 -10.84
CA ARG A 16 -5.43 0.19 -11.60
C ARG A 16 -6.54 -0.84 -11.73
N VAL A 17 -6.70 -1.41 -12.92
CA VAL A 17 -7.72 -2.41 -13.20
C VAL A 17 -7.13 -3.58 -13.97
N TRP A 18 -7.62 -4.78 -13.66
CA TRP A 18 -7.20 -6.02 -14.32
C TRP A 18 -8.43 -6.80 -14.78
N ALA A 19 -8.42 -7.19 -16.06
CA ALA A 19 -9.37 -8.15 -16.62
C ALA A 19 -8.93 -9.56 -16.19
N MET A 20 -9.74 -10.24 -15.38
CA MET A 20 -9.39 -11.54 -14.79
C MET A 20 -10.08 -12.67 -15.55
N GLY A 21 -9.31 -13.65 -15.99
CA GLY A 21 -9.76 -14.91 -16.59
C GLY A 21 -9.53 -16.10 -15.66
N ALA A 22 -9.89 -17.30 -16.13
CA ALA A 22 -9.72 -18.53 -15.34
C ALA A 22 -8.24 -18.87 -15.04
N GLU A 23 -7.33 -18.51 -15.97
CA GLU A 23 -5.89 -18.80 -15.85
C GLU A 23 -5.06 -17.61 -15.34
N GLY A 24 -5.70 -16.47 -15.01
CA GLY A 24 -5.02 -15.28 -14.49
C GLY A 24 -5.41 -13.98 -15.20
N VAL A 25 -4.50 -13.00 -15.19
CA VAL A 25 -4.71 -11.67 -15.77
C VAL A 25 -4.70 -11.74 -17.30
N LEU A 26 -5.77 -11.27 -17.93
CA LEU A 26 -5.91 -11.21 -19.39
C LEU A 26 -5.51 -9.84 -19.96
N ALA A 27 -5.76 -8.77 -19.21
CA ALA A 27 -5.40 -7.40 -19.57
C ALA A 27 -5.27 -6.52 -18.32
N GLU A 28 -4.51 -5.44 -18.41
CA GLU A 28 -4.37 -4.41 -17.38
C GLU A 28 -4.58 -3.03 -17.99
N ALA A 29 -5.17 -2.11 -17.21
CA ALA A 29 -5.21 -0.70 -17.54
C ALA A 29 -5.03 0.15 -16.26
N ARG A 30 -4.61 1.41 -16.43
CA ARG A 30 -4.37 2.34 -15.31
C ARG A 30 -4.69 3.78 -15.70
N SER A 31 -5.00 4.60 -14.71
CA SER A 31 -5.12 6.06 -14.85
C SER A 31 -4.67 6.79 -13.59
N ASP A 32 -4.44 8.09 -13.73
CA ASP A 32 -4.20 9.02 -12.60
C ASP A 32 -5.53 9.54 -12.00
N GLU A 33 -6.67 8.95 -12.37
CA GLU A 33 -7.99 9.28 -11.84
C GLU A 33 -8.23 8.56 -10.50
N GLY A 34 -7.40 8.88 -9.50
CA GLY A 34 -7.64 8.45 -8.11
C GLY A 34 -8.82 9.17 -7.46
N MET A 35 -9.23 8.73 -6.26
CA MET A 35 -10.32 9.34 -5.49
C MET A 35 -10.17 10.87 -5.36
N GLY A 36 -8.95 11.38 -5.18
CA GLY A 36 -8.68 12.81 -5.01
C GLY A 36 -8.81 13.66 -6.28
N GLN A 37 -8.93 13.04 -7.46
CA GLN A 37 -9.08 13.73 -8.75
C GLN A 37 -10.48 13.62 -9.33
N ILE A 38 -11.35 12.79 -8.73
CA ILE A 38 -12.68 12.49 -9.24
C ILE A 38 -13.72 13.27 -8.43
N ALA A 39 -14.61 13.99 -9.13
CA ALA A 39 -15.78 14.59 -8.51
C ALA A 39 -16.78 13.51 -8.08
N VAL A 40 -17.58 13.79 -7.06
CA VAL A 40 -18.67 12.89 -6.62
C VAL A 40 -19.56 12.53 -7.81
N GLY A 41 -19.80 11.23 -8.03
CA GLY A 41 -20.53 10.69 -9.19
C GLY A 41 -19.68 10.39 -10.43
N GLY A 42 -18.40 10.77 -10.46
CA GLY A 42 -17.52 10.53 -11.62
C GLY A 42 -16.82 9.16 -11.65
N PHE A 43 -16.97 8.35 -10.60
CA PHE A 43 -16.26 7.06 -10.47
C PHE A 43 -16.68 6.07 -11.56
N GLU A 44 -17.98 5.87 -11.79
CA GLU A 44 -18.44 4.91 -12.80
C GLU A 44 -17.89 5.24 -14.20
N ALA A 45 -17.97 6.50 -14.62
CA ALA A 45 -17.44 6.95 -15.90
C ALA A 45 -15.92 6.76 -16.00
N ALA A 46 -15.17 7.02 -14.93
CA ALA A 46 -13.72 6.79 -14.87
C ALA A 46 -13.37 5.32 -15.01
N LEU A 47 -14.12 4.43 -14.34
CA LEU A 47 -13.94 2.99 -14.49
C LEU A 47 -14.23 2.54 -15.93
N LEU A 48 -15.38 2.95 -16.49
CA LEU A 48 -15.82 2.56 -17.84
C LEU A 48 -14.86 3.02 -18.94
N ARG A 49 -14.18 4.16 -18.77
CA ARG A 49 -13.10 4.59 -19.69
C ARG A 49 -11.99 3.56 -19.82
N LEU A 50 -11.66 2.86 -18.74
CA LEU A 50 -10.60 1.84 -18.74
C LEU A 50 -11.11 0.47 -19.20
N ILE A 51 -12.29 0.08 -18.75
CA ILE A 51 -12.77 -1.30 -18.93
C ILE A 51 -13.74 -1.47 -20.10
N GLY A 52 -14.21 -0.39 -20.73
CA GLY A 52 -15.28 -0.43 -21.72
C GLY A 52 -15.00 -1.37 -22.90
N LEU A 53 -13.74 -1.49 -23.32
CA LEU A 53 -13.32 -2.41 -24.39
C LEU A 53 -13.30 -3.89 -23.96
N TRP A 54 -13.41 -4.18 -22.67
CA TRP A 54 -13.47 -5.53 -22.10
C TRP A 54 -14.92 -6.01 -21.90
N LEU A 55 -15.89 -5.10 -22.00
CA LEU A 55 -17.31 -5.37 -21.80
C LEU A 55 -17.99 -5.75 -23.13
N SER A 56 -19.10 -6.48 -23.03
CA SER A 56 -19.92 -6.94 -24.17
C SER A 56 -21.39 -6.97 -23.76
N ASP A 57 -22.32 -7.05 -24.71
CA ASP A 57 -23.78 -7.06 -24.49
C ASP A 57 -24.35 -8.36 -23.87
N GLY A 58 -23.61 -8.97 -22.94
CA GLY A 58 -23.99 -10.18 -22.22
C GLY A 58 -24.26 -9.93 -20.73
N PRO A 59 -24.28 -11.00 -19.90
CA PRO A 59 -24.39 -10.86 -18.45
C PRO A 59 -23.38 -9.87 -17.87
N ALA A 60 -23.83 -9.09 -16.87
CA ALA A 60 -22.99 -8.12 -16.19
C ALA A 60 -21.70 -8.76 -15.67
N VAL A 61 -20.56 -8.13 -15.93
CA VAL A 61 -19.26 -8.54 -15.43
C VAL A 61 -19.11 -8.05 -13.99
N GLN A 62 -18.75 -8.95 -13.08
CA GLN A 62 -18.46 -8.56 -11.70
C GLN A 62 -17.20 -7.69 -11.65
N VAL A 63 -17.28 -6.54 -11.00
CA VAL A 63 -16.13 -5.67 -10.69
C VAL A 63 -15.95 -5.65 -9.18
N VAL A 64 -14.76 -6.03 -8.70
CA VAL A 64 -14.44 -5.95 -7.27
C VAL A 64 -13.33 -4.94 -7.05
N ILE A 65 -13.63 -3.94 -6.22
CA ILE A 65 -12.80 -2.78 -5.98
C ILE A 65 -12.28 -2.79 -4.54
N CYS A 66 -10.98 -2.64 -4.35
CA CYS A 66 -10.39 -2.30 -3.06
C CYS A 66 -9.95 -0.82 -3.02
N GLY A 67 -9.69 -0.33 -1.81
CA GLY A 67 -9.15 1.01 -1.60
C GLY A 67 -10.21 2.11 -1.46
N MET A 68 -9.80 3.32 -1.81
CA MET A 68 -10.45 4.59 -1.47
C MET A 68 -11.78 4.82 -2.20
N ALA A 69 -12.15 4.01 -3.20
CA ALA A 69 -13.50 4.02 -3.74
C ALA A 69 -14.58 3.75 -2.67
N GLY A 70 -14.24 3.03 -1.58
CA GLY A 70 -15.12 2.78 -0.45
C GLY A 70 -15.09 3.82 0.67
N ALA A 71 -14.31 4.89 0.52
CA ALA A 71 -14.20 5.94 1.54
C ALA A 71 -15.45 6.84 1.56
N ARG A 72 -15.57 7.70 2.57
CA ARG A 72 -16.66 8.70 2.69
C ARG A 72 -16.78 9.61 1.48
N GLN A 73 -15.64 9.98 0.89
CA GLN A 73 -15.52 10.80 -0.31
C GLN A 73 -15.36 9.96 -1.58
N GLY A 74 -15.49 8.63 -1.47
CA GLY A 74 -15.38 7.69 -2.58
C GLY A 74 -16.66 7.58 -3.40
N TRP A 75 -16.77 6.49 -4.15
CA TRP A 75 -17.97 6.13 -4.90
C TRP A 75 -19.14 5.88 -3.94
N GLN A 76 -18.91 5.08 -2.90
CA GLN A 76 -19.90 4.81 -1.85
C GLN A 76 -19.19 4.52 -0.53
N GLU A 77 -19.65 5.12 0.57
CA GLU A 77 -19.09 4.82 1.89
C GLU A 77 -19.36 3.35 2.24
N VAL A 78 -18.28 2.60 2.44
CA VAL A 78 -18.32 1.21 2.89
C VAL A 78 -17.87 1.15 4.36
N PRO A 79 -18.70 0.61 5.27
CA PRO A 79 -18.36 0.49 6.68
C PRO A 79 -17.06 -0.28 6.90
N TYR A 80 -16.30 0.09 7.93
CA TYR A 80 -15.13 -0.69 8.34
C TYR A 80 -15.53 -1.96 9.09
N ARG A 81 -14.79 -3.05 8.88
CA ARG A 81 -14.86 -4.24 9.74
C ARG A 81 -13.94 -4.07 10.95
N ARG A 82 -14.36 -4.58 12.10
CA ARG A 82 -13.62 -4.42 13.36
C ARG A 82 -12.66 -5.58 13.59
N LEU A 83 -11.48 -5.27 14.12
CA LEU A 83 -10.51 -6.27 14.52
C LEU A 83 -10.87 -6.96 15.84
N PRO A 84 -10.40 -8.21 16.08
CA PRO A 84 -9.68 -9.06 15.12
C PRO A 84 -10.62 -9.64 14.05
N CYS A 85 -10.13 -9.81 12.81
CA CYS A 85 -10.86 -10.51 11.75
C CYS A 85 -9.94 -10.92 10.59
N ALA A 86 -10.41 -11.84 9.75
CA ALA A 86 -9.79 -12.12 8.45
C ALA A 86 -9.66 -10.83 7.62
N PRO A 87 -8.55 -10.61 6.89
CA PRO A 87 -8.27 -9.36 6.19
C PRO A 87 -9.32 -9.00 5.12
N VAL A 88 -9.88 -10.00 4.44
CA VAL A 88 -11.03 -9.87 3.53
C VAL A 88 -12.10 -10.89 3.89
N ASP A 89 -13.36 -10.58 3.61
CA ASP A 89 -14.49 -11.50 3.78
C ASP A 89 -15.41 -11.40 2.55
N PRO A 90 -15.54 -12.48 1.76
CA PRO A 90 -16.40 -12.52 0.58
C PRO A 90 -17.87 -12.19 0.88
N GLN A 91 -18.34 -12.48 2.08
CA GLN A 91 -19.73 -12.19 2.49
C GLN A 91 -19.94 -10.72 2.86
N ALA A 92 -18.86 -9.99 3.14
CA ALA A 92 -18.91 -8.59 3.55
C ALA A 92 -18.76 -7.60 2.37
N LEU A 93 -18.62 -8.09 1.13
CA LEU A 93 -18.53 -7.24 -0.05
C LEU A 93 -19.80 -6.38 -0.22
N VAL A 94 -19.61 -5.05 -0.29
CA VAL A 94 -20.74 -4.12 -0.39
C VAL A 94 -21.06 -3.84 -1.86
N PRO A 95 -22.28 -4.14 -2.33
CA PRO A 95 -22.70 -3.79 -3.68
C PRO A 95 -22.84 -2.26 -3.80
N VAL A 96 -22.41 -1.75 -4.95
CA VAL A 96 -22.53 -0.33 -5.30
C VAL A 96 -23.46 -0.21 -6.51
N PRO A 97 -24.50 0.65 -6.46
CA PRO A 97 -25.33 0.93 -7.63
C PRO A 97 -24.48 1.40 -8.81
N SER A 98 -24.74 0.82 -9.97
CA SER A 98 -24.12 1.16 -11.25
C SER A 98 -25.24 1.43 -12.25
N GLU A 99 -25.10 2.48 -13.06
CA GLU A 99 -26.04 2.80 -14.13
C GLU A 99 -25.80 1.94 -15.39
N ASP A 100 -24.57 1.50 -15.64
CA ASP A 100 -24.20 0.65 -16.77
C ASP A 100 -24.57 -0.82 -16.49
N PRO A 101 -25.51 -1.42 -17.25
CA PRO A 101 -26.00 -2.77 -17.00
C PRO A 101 -24.96 -3.86 -17.30
N ARG A 102 -23.82 -3.51 -17.90
CA ARG A 102 -22.74 -4.45 -18.23
C ARG A 102 -21.83 -4.74 -17.05
N ILE A 103 -21.96 -4.05 -15.92
CA ILE A 103 -21.13 -4.26 -14.73
C ILE A 103 -21.96 -4.43 -13.45
N ALA A 104 -21.43 -5.24 -12.53
CA ALA A 104 -21.95 -5.40 -11.18
C ALA A 104 -20.83 -5.11 -10.18
N VAL A 105 -20.88 -3.92 -9.57
CA VAL A 105 -19.78 -3.40 -8.75
C VAL A 105 -19.94 -3.81 -7.29
N ARG A 106 -18.83 -4.28 -6.69
CA ARG A 106 -18.71 -4.52 -5.25
C ARG A 106 -17.43 -3.92 -4.72
N ILE A 107 -17.47 -3.40 -3.50
CA ILE A 107 -16.31 -2.80 -2.84
C ILE A 107 -15.94 -3.62 -1.60
N VAL A 108 -14.64 -3.85 -1.43
CA VAL A 108 -14.05 -4.48 -0.24
C VAL A 108 -14.07 -3.50 0.94
N PRO A 109 -14.64 -3.90 2.10
CA PRO A 109 -14.56 -3.10 3.33
C PRO A 109 -13.13 -2.95 3.85
N GLY A 110 -12.78 -1.74 4.30
CA GLY A 110 -11.55 -1.52 5.07
C GLY A 110 -11.64 -2.10 6.49
N LEU A 111 -10.55 -2.02 7.25
CA LEU A 111 -10.49 -2.47 8.65
C LEU A 111 -10.33 -1.29 9.62
N ALA A 112 -10.88 -1.46 10.82
CA ALA A 112 -10.77 -0.49 11.90
C ALA A 112 -10.45 -1.16 13.24
N GLN A 113 -9.62 -0.47 14.02
CA GLN A 113 -9.29 -0.79 15.41
C GLN A 113 -9.77 0.35 16.30
N ALA A 114 -10.34 0.03 17.46
CA ALA A 114 -10.84 1.03 18.39
C ALA A 114 -9.76 1.60 19.30
N LYS A 115 -8.82 0.77 19.77
CA LYS A 115 -7.80 1.17 20.74
C LYS A 115 -6.40 0.63 20.42
N PRO A 116 -5.42 1.54 20.33
CA PRO A 116 -5.63 2.94 19.94
C PRO A 116 -6.32 2.98 18.57
N ALA A 117 -7.10 4.03 18.33
CA ALA A 117 -7.91 4.15 17.12
C ALA A 117 -7.03 4.13 15.87
N ASP A 118 -7.40 3.30 14.90
CA ASP A 118 -6.68 3.20 13.63
C ASP A 118 -7.59 2.64 12.53
N VAL A 119 -7.32 2.99 11.28
CA VAL A 119 -8.08 2.55 10.10
C VAL A 119 -7.15 2.24 8.92
N MET A 120 -7.54 1.28 8.08
CA MET A 120 -6.91 1.02 6.80
C MET A 120 -7.97 0.75 5.73
N ARG A 121 -7.65 1.04 4.46
CA ARG A 121 -8.55 0.83 3.34
C ARG A 121 -7.75 0.65 2.05
N GLY A 122 -7.72 -0.60 1.57
CA GLY A 122 -6.87 -1.08 0.49
C GLY A 122 -5.79 -2.02 1.01
N GLU A 123 -5.15 -1.68 2.13
CA GLU A 123 -4.08 -2.49 2.72
C GLU A 123 -4.58 -3.86 3.22
N GLU A 124 -5.84 -3.95 3.66
CA GLU A 124 -6.43 -5.23 4.05
C GLU A 124 -6.46 -6.24 2.90
N THR A 125 -6.70 -5.74 1.69
CA THR A 125 -6.68 -6.57 0.48
C THR A 125 -5.26 -7.07 0.21
N GLN A 126 -4.24 -6.22 0.37
CA GLN A 126 -2.84 -6.64 0.23
C GLN A 126 -2.43 -7.65 1.30
N ILE A 127 -2.88 -7.49 2.54
CA ILE A 127 -2.66 -8.46 3.61
C ILE A 127 -3.26 -9.82 3.23
N ALA A 128 -4.50 -9.84 2.71
CA ALA A 128 -5.13 -11.09 2.28
C ALA A 128 -4.33 -11.82 1.20
N GLY A 129 -3.84 -11.11 0.18
CA GLY A 129 -3.01 -11.75 -0.85
C GLY A 129 -1.62 -12.14 -0.35
N ALA A 130 -1.03 -11.40 0.58
CA ALA A 130 0.20 -11.81 1.23
C ALA A 130 0.01 -13.14 1.98
N LEU A 131 -1.09 -13.32 2.72
CA LEU A 131 -1.39 -14.59 3.38
C LEU A 131 -1.64 -15.73 2.38
N ALA A 132 -2.28 -15.46 1.24
CA ALA A 132 -2.44 -16.45 0.18
C ALA A 132 -1.08 -16.92 -0.39
N LEU A 133 -0.07 -16.05 -0.44
CA LEU A 133 1.28 -16.38 -0.92
C LEU A 133 2.16 -17.06 0.15
N LEU A 134 1.88 -16.81 1.43
CA LEU A 134 2.69 -17.29 2.55
C LEU A 134 2.13 -18.55 3.21
N GLY A 135 0.84 -18.84 3.06
CA GLY A 135 0.16 -19.93 3.77
C GLY A 135 -0.10 -19.59 5.23
N SER A 136 0.26 -20.49 6.15
CA SER A 136 0.08 -20.33 7.61
C SER A 136 1.12 -19.36 8.21
N PHE A 137 1.01 -18.08 7.88
CA PHE A 137 1.90 -17.03 8.37
C PHE A 137 1.38 -16.40 9.67
N ASP A 138 2.21 -16.44 10.70
CA ASP A 138 2.06 -15.68 11.93
C ASP A 138 3.25 -14.71 12.08
N GLY A 139 2.97 -13.43 12.25
CA GLY A 139 4.01 -12.40 12.29
C GLY A 139 3.46 -11.02 11.93
N VAL A 140 4.29 -10.21 11.29
CA VAL A 140 3.94 -8.82 10.95
C VAL A 140 4.11 -8.54 9.48
N ILE A 141 3.09 -7.89 8.91
CA ILE A 141 3.13 -7.35 7.55
C ILE A 141 3.26 -5.84 7.66
N CYS A 142 4.39 -5.31 7.20
CA CYS A 142 4.63 -3.90 7.02
C CYS A 142 4.25 -3.52 5.58
N LEU A 143 3.39 -2.53 5.42
CA LEU A 143 2.95 -2.00 4.14
C LEU A 143 3.38 -0.54 4.00
N PRO A 144 4.62 -0.26 3.54
CA PRO A 144 5.10 1.10 3.32
C PRO A 144 4.30 1.85 2.25
N GLY A 145 4.09 3.14 2.46
CA GLY A 145 3.41 4.00 1.50
C GLY A 145 3.26 5.43 2.04
N THR A 146 2.30 6.18 1.49
CA THR A 146 1.92 7.51 2.02
C THR A 146 1.62 7.42 3.52
N HIS A 147 0.86 6.40 3.90
CA HIS A 147 0.61 6.01 5.29
C HIS A 147 1.06 4.57 5.48
N SER A 148 2.23 4.36 6.04
CA SER A 148 2.69 2.99 6.27
C SER A 148 1.83 2.31 7.32
N LYS A 149 1.58 1.01 7.14
CA LYS A 149 0.85 0.17 8.09
C LYS A 149 1.77 -0.91 8.63
N TRP A 150 1.74 -1.13 9.94
CA TRP A 150 2.32 -2.31 10.58
C TRP A 150 1.18 -3.14 11.12
N ALA A 151 0.89 -4.27 10.48
CA ALA A 151 -0.23 -5.16 10.82
C ALA A 151 0.28 -6.47 11.42
N GLN A 152 -0.16 -6.78 12.63
CA GLN A 152 0.08 -8.08 13.24
C GLN A 152 -0.96 -9.08 12.73
N VAL A 153 -0.47 -10.20 12.21
CA VAL A 153 -1.30 -11.31 11.73
C VAL A 153 -1.05 -12.55 12.58
N SER A 154 -2.14 -13.22 12.95
CA SER A 154 -2.12 -14.51 13.63
C SER A 154 -3.32 -15.34 13.18
N ALA A 155 -3.12 -16.64 12.92
CA ALA A 155 -4.19 -17.57 12.56
C ALA A 155 -5.08 -17.09 11.39
N GLY A 156 -4.49 -16.40 10.41
CA GLY A 156 -5.21 -15.86 9.26
C GLY A 156 -5.99 -14.56 9.51
N GLU A 157 -5.89 -13.99 10.71
CA GLU A 157 -6.58 -12.76 11.10
C GLU A 157 -5.61 -11.60 11.32
N VAL A 158 -6.06 -10.39 10.98
CA VAL A 158 -5.40 -9.17 11.44
C VAL A 158 -5.82 -8.94 12.90
N VAL A 159 -4.85 -9.01 13.81
CA VAL A 159 -5.08 -8.88 15.26
C VAL A 159 -5.01 -7.42 15.69
N SER A 160 -4.01 -6.70 15.19
CA SER A 160 -3.80 -5.30 15.51
C SER A 160 -3.02 -4.61 14.39
N PHE A 161 -3.10 -3.28 14.32
CA PHE A 161 -2.20 -2.50 13.48
C PHE A 161 -1.92 -1.10 14.02
N ARG A 162 -0.88 -0.49 13.43
CA ARG A 162 -0.52 0.91 13.59
C ARG A 162 -0.21 1.56 12.26
N SER A 163 -0.73 2.76 12.06
CA SER A 163 -0.39 3.64 10.95
C SER A 163 0.69 4.67 11.32
N PHE A 164 1.56 5.00 10.36
CA PHE A 164 2.48 6.13 10.44
C PHE A 164 2.39 6.99 9.18
N LEU A 165 2.49 8.31 9.35
CA LEU A 165 2.42 9.30 8.27
C LEU A 165 3.77 9.51 7.56
N THR A 166 4.65 8.52 7.54
CA THR A 166 6.05 8.67 7.10
C THR A 166 6.17 9.15 5.66
N GLY A 167 5.43 8.54 4.74
CA GLY A 167 5.41 8.95 3.34
C GLY A 167 4.76 10.33 3.13
N GLU A 168 3.67 10.63 3.84
CA GLU A 168 3.01 11.94 3.78
C GLU A 168 3.92 13.06 4.31
N LEU A 169 4.57 12.85 5.45
CA LEU A 169 5.53 13.79 6.02
C LEU A 169 6.71 13.99 5.06
N PHE A 170 7.21 12.93 4.43
CA PHE A 170 8.25 13.05 3.41
C PHE A 170 7.80 13.95 2.27
N ALA A 171 6.60 13.75 1.71
CA ALA A 171 6.06 14.57 0.63
C ALA A 171 5.86 16.03 1.04
N LEU A 172 5.22 16.28 2.19
CA LEU A 172 5.00 17.64 2.72
C LEU A 172 6.32 18.38 2.96
N LEU A 173 7.29 17.71 3.57
CA LEU A 173 8.60 18.30 3.85
C LEU A 173 9.39 18.56 2.58
N SER A 174 9.40 17.61 1.64
CA SER A 174 10.18 17.73 0.40
C SER A 174 9.58 18.69 -0.62
N GLU A 175 8.26 18.87 -0.64
CA GLU A 175 7.59 19.67 -1.67
C GLU A 175 7.03 21.00 -1.16
N ARG A 176 6.60 21.06 0.10
CA ARG A 176 5.84 22.21 0.64
C ARG A 176 6.55 22.97 1.76
N SER A 177 7.61 22.42 2.33
CA SER A 177 8.39 23.10 3.39
C SER A 177 9.60 23.86 2.83
N VAL A 178 10.38 24.51 3.71
CA VAL A 178 11.66 25.15 3.38
C VAL A 178 12.71 24.15 2.85
N LEU A 179 12.58 22.85 3.18
CA LEU A 179 13.54 21.84 2.75
C LEU A 179 13.54 21.64 1.22
N ARG A 180 12.44 21.97 0.53
CA ARG A 180 12.33 21.86 -0.94
C ARG A 180 13.46 22.56 -1.70
N HIS A 181 14.08 23.58 -1.09
CA HIS A 181 15.15 24.35 -1.70
C HIS A 181 16.51 23.65 -1.73
N GLY A 182 16.68 22.54 -1.00
CA GLY A 182 17.93 21.78 -0.91
C GLY A 182 17.77 20.29 -1.23
N LEU A 183 16.63 19.88 -1.79
CA LEU A 183 16.31 18.48 -2.06
C LEU A 183 16.18 18.24 -3.56
N ALA A 184 16.76 17.14 -4.03
CA ALA A 184 16.57 16.72 -5.41
C ALA A 184 15.20 16.06 -5.62
N ALA A 185 14.66 16.19 -6.84
CA ALA A 185 13.49 15.42 -7.28
C ALA A 185 13.83 13.93 -7.42
N GLU A 186 15.04 13.62 -7.91
CA GLU A 186 15.57 12.28 -8.15
C GLU A 186 16.99 12.14 -7.60
N GLY A 187 17.52 10.91 -7.60
CA GLY A 187 18.83 10.60 -7.01
C GLY A 187 18.73 10.07 -5.58
N TRP A 188 19.75 9.33 -5.17
CA TRP A 188 19.77 8.58 -3.92
C TRP A 188 21.19 8.36 -3.41
N ASP A 189 21.31 8.16 -2.09
CA ASP A 189 22.57 7.93 -1.38
C ASP A 189 22.29 6.91 -0.26
N ASP A 190 22.65 5.65 -0.49
CA ASP A 190 22.32 4.55 0.42
C ASP A 190 23.04 4.65 1.76
N GLU A 191 24.29 5.13 1.77
CA GLU A 191 25.07 5.28 3.00
C GLU A 191 24.47 6.39 3.87
N ALA A 192 24.17 7.54 3.27
CA ALA A 192 23.55 8.64 3.98
C ALA A 192 22.12 8.32 4.44
N PHE A 193 21.38 7.50 3.68
CA PHE A 193 20.08 6.97 4.10
C PHE A 193 20.21 6.13 5.37
N LEU A 194 21.07 5.11 5.39
CA LEU A 194 21.22 4.21 6.55
C LEU A 194 21.79 4.93 7.78
N ALA A 195 22.73 5.86 7.58
CA ALA A 195 23.23 6.72 8.66
C ALA A 195 22.09 7.55 9.27
N ALA A 196 21.22 8.12 8.44
CA ALA A 196 20.06 8.89 8.88
C ALA A 196 18.98 8.03 9.54
N VAL A 197 18.78 6.77 9.12
CA VAL A 197 17.91 5.80 9.82
C VAL A 197 18.43 5.59 11.24
N SER A 198 19.70 5.26 11.39
CA SER A 198 20.32 5.03 12.70
C SER A 198 20.19 6.27 13.60
N ASP A 199 20.41 7.46 13.05
CA ASP A 199 20.34 8.71 13.78
C ASP A 199 18.90 9.09 14.20
N GLY A 200 17.94 8.89 13.29
CA GLY A 200 16.50 9.05 13.57
C GLY A 200 16.02 8.09 14.65
N MET A 201 16.55 6.86 14.68
CA MET A 201 16.24 5.88 15.71
C MET A 201 16.87 6.20 17.07
N SER A 202 18.12 6.67 17.08
CA SER A 202 18.87 6.92 18.32
C SER A 202 18.45 8.21 19.02
N HIS A 203 17.95 9.18 18.28
CA HIS A 203 17.61 10.52 18.80
C HIS A 203 16.26 11.04 18.29
N PRO A 204 15.14 10.30 18.47
CA PRO A 204 13.83 10.67 17.92
C PRO A 204 13.35 12.05 18.41
N GLN A 205 13.68 12.43 19.64
CA GLN A 205 13.38 13.74 20.22
C GLN A 205 14.07 14.92 19.51
N LYS A 206 15.15 14.66 18.75
CA LYS A 206 15.89 15.69 17.99
C LYS A 206 15.41 15.83 16.55
N LEU A 207 14.35 15.13 16.14
CA LEU A 207 13.91 15.07 14.75
C LEU A 207 13.75 16.45 14.12
N GLY A 208 13.05 17.38 14.78
CA GLY A 208 12.83 18.73 14.23
C GLY A 208 14.15 19.48 13.96
N ALA A 209 15.12 19.38 14.86
CA ALA A 209 16.45 19.99 14.68
C ALA A 209 17.23 19.31 13.55
N LYS A 210 17.16 17.98 13.43
CA LYS A 210 17.83 17.22 12.36
C LYS A 210 17.25 17.52 10.98
N LEU A 211 15.93 17.63 10.89
CA LEU A 211 15.24 18.03 9.66
C LEU A 211 15.68 19.42 9.22
N PHE A 212 15.73 20.41 10.13
CA PHE A 212 16.24 21.74 9.78
C PHE A 212 17.74 21.73 9.44
N GLY A 213 18.52 20.84 10.06
CA GLY A 213 19.93 20.61 9.75
C GLY A 213 20.19 20.37 8.26
N LEU A 214 19.31 19.64 7.57
CA LEU A 214 19.42 19.43 6.12
C LEU A 214 19.45 20.75 5.34
N ARG A 215 18.65 21.75 5.74
CA ARG A 215 18.65 23.07 5.11
C ARG A 215 19.88 23.89 5.48
N ALA A 216 20.29 23.83 6.75
CA ALA A 216 21.47 24.55 7.23
C ALA A 216 22.75 24.04 6.54
N GLU A 217 22.93 22.73 6.45
CA GLU A 217 24.07 22.11 5.78
C GLU A 217 24.07 22.38 4.27
N ALA A 218 22.90 22.40 3.61
CA ALA A 218 22.81 22.80 2.20
C ALA A 218 23.21 24.27 1.96
N LEU A 219 23.13 25.15 2.98
CA LEU A 219 23.54 26.56 2.89
C LEU A 219 25.00 26.80 3.27
N LEU A 220 25.53 26.00 4.19
CA LEU A 220 26.81 26.26 4.85
C LEU A 220 27.91 25.29 4.42
N GLN A 221 27.54 24.13 3.87
CA GLN A 221 28.44 22.99 3.64
C GLN A 221 28.22 22.29 2.29
N ASP A 222 27.45 22.91 1.38
CA ASP A 222 27.17 22.38 0.04
C ASP A 222 26.64 20.92 0.03
N LEU A 223 25.78 20.58 1.00
CA LEU A 223 25.16 19.25 1.09
C LEU A 223 24.50 18.85 -0.25
N PRO A 224 24.91 17.73 -0.89
CA PRO A 224 24.34 17.33 -2.16
C PRO A 224 22.82 17.08 -2.06
N PRO A 225 22.00 17.60 -2.99
CA PRO A 225 20.54 17.49 -2.90
C PRO A 225 19.99 16.05 -2.89
N ALA A 226 20.67 15.10 -3.54
CA ALA A 226 20.33 13.67 -3.50
C ALA A 226 20.62 13.04 -2.13
N THR A 227 21.77 13.39 -1.52
CA THR A 227 22.13 13.00 -0.15
C THR A 227 21.17 13.58 0.87
N ALA A 228 20.77 14.85 0.71
CA ALA A 228 19.76 15.48 1.57
C ALA A 228 18.40 14.74 1.50
N ARG A 229 18.00 14.31 0.29
CA ARG A 229 16.78 13.51 0.06
C ARG A 229 16.85 12.15 0.76
N ALA A 230 17.97 11.44 0.62
CA ALA A 230 18.20 10.18 1.30
C ALA A 230 18.16 10.34 2.83
N ARG A 231 18.79 11.39 3.38
CA ARG A 231 18.77 11.67 4.82
C ARG A 231 17.39 12.05 5.33
N LEU A 232 16.61 12.86 4.60
CA LEU A 232 15.22 13.14 4.96
C LEU A 232 14.41 11.84 5.09
N SER A 233 14.51 10.96 4.10
CA SER A 233 13.82 9.67 4.13
C SER A 233 14.30 8.79 5.29
N GLY A 234 15.61 8.72 5.52
CA GLY A 234 16.20 7.93 6.60
C GLY A 234 15.75 8.40 7.99
N LEU A 235 15.75 9.71 8.25
CA LEU A 235 15.29 10.28 9.51
C LEU A 235 13.83 9.92 9.82
N LEU A 236 12.94 10.01 8.81
CA LEU A 236 11.53 9.71 8.98
C LEU A 236 11.26 8.20 9.14
N ILE A 237 11.92 7.36 8.34
CA ILE A 237 11.82 5.89 8.49
C ILE A 237 12.41 5.45 9.84
N GLY A 238 13.53 6.04 10.27
CA GLY A 238 14.12 5.77 11.57
C GLY A 238 13.18 6.11 12.74
N LEU A 239 12.51 7.27 12.68
CA LEU A 239 11.48 7.63 13.66
C LEU A 239 10.34 6.58 13.69
N GLU A 240 9.86 6.17 12.52
CA GLU A 240 8.83 5.15 12.41
C GLU A 240 9.28 3.82 13.02
N LEU A 241 10.49 3.34 12.71
CA LEU A 241 10.99 2.09 13.27
C LEU A 241 11.05 2.12 14.79
N VAL A 242 11.38 3.25 15.42
CA VAL A 242 11.26 3.39 16.89
C VAL A 242 9.82 3.24 17.34
N GLY A 243 8.89 3.94 16.69
CA GLY A 243 7.47 3.90 17.04
C GLY A 243 6.81 2.53 16.79
N ALA A 244 7.30 1.79 15.80
CA ALA A 244 6.80 0.47 15.40
C ALA A 244 7.55 -0.69 16.07
N ARG A 245 8.44 -0.43 17.03
CA ARG A 245 9.34 -1.45 17.60
C ARG A 245 8.63 -2.70 18.12
N SER A 246 7.45 -2.55 18.71
CA SER A 246 6.63 -3.67 19.19
C SER A 246 6.13 -4.59 18.08
N TYR A 247 6.13 -4.14 16.82
CA TYR A 247 5.68 -4.90 15.66
C TYR A 247 6.81 -5.66 14.98
N TRP A 248 8.04 -5.13 14.94
CA TRP A 248 9.12 -5.79 14.19
C TRP A 248 10.17 -6.48 15.06
N LEU A 249 10.35 -6.05 16.31
CA LEU A 249 11.41 -6.60 17.15
C LEU A 249 11.09 -8.06 17.54
N GLY A 250 11.92 -8.99 17.09
CA GLY A 250 11.74 -10.42 17.36
C GLY A 250 10.56 -11.05 16.63
N GLN A 251 10.00 -10.38 15.62
CA GLN A 251 8.89 -10.88 14.82
C GLN A 251 9.35 -11.21 13.39
N PRO A 252 8.80 -12.26 12.74
CA PRO A 252 8.88 -12.39 11.30
C PRO A 252 8.23 -11.18 10.62
N VAL A 253 8.97 -10.48 9.76
CA VAL A 253 8.46 -9.31 9.04
C VAL A 253 8.36 -9.59 7.55
N VAL A 254 7.21 -9.26 6.99
CA VAL A 254 6.95 -9.25 5.54
C VAL A 254 6.73 -7.81 5.10
N LEU A 255 7.35 -7.41 3.99
CA LEU A 255 7.19 -6.09 3.38
C LEU A 255 6.34 -6.21 2.12
N VAL A 256 5.28 -5.41 2.03
CA VAL A 256 4.40 -5.32 0.86
C VAL A 256 4.29 -3.87 0.44
N GLY A 257 4.89 -3.50 -0.70
CA GLY A 257 4.87 -2.12 -1.17
C GLY A 257 5.48 -1.96 -2.56
N GLU A 258 5.62 -0.72 -3.00
CA GLU A 258 6.42 -0.39 -4.18
C GLU A 258 7.87 -0.85 -3.96
N GLU A 259 8.50 -1.40 -5.00
CA GLU A 259 9.75 -2.15 -4.89
C GLU A 259 10.88 -1.32 -4.25
N ALA A 260 11.10 -0.08 -4.72
CA ALA A 260 12.15 0.77 -4.19
C ALA A 260 11.87 1.18 -2.73
N LEU A 261 10.62 1.52 -2.39
CA LEU A 261 10.26 1.85 -1.01
C LEU A 261 10.36 0.64 -0.07
N ALA A 262 9.87 -0.53 -0.50
CA ALA A 262 9.97 -1.76 0.27
C ALA A 262 11.44 -2.16 0.48
N ALA A 263 12.30 -2.01 -0.53
CA ALA A 263 13.74 -2.23 -0.40
C ALA A 263 14.40 -1.31 0.64
N ARG A 264 14.00 -0.03 0.70
CA ARG A 264 14.49 0.91 1.73
C ARG A 264 14.09 0.50 3.15
N TYR A 265 12.84 0.08 3.35
CA TYR A 265 12.40 -0.46 4.65
C TYR A 265 13.14 -1.76 4.98
N GLY A 266 13.38 -2.62 3.99
CA GLY A 266 14.17 -3.85 4.14
C GLY A 266 15.60 -3.57 4.58
N ALA A 267 16.29 -2.61 3.94
CA ALA A 267 17.64 -2.19 4.31
C ALA A 267 17.68 -1.57 5.71
N ALA A 268 16.70 -0.73 6.05
CA ALA A 268 16.58 -0.14 7.38
C ALA A 268 16.37 -1.20 8.48
N LEU A 269 15.50 -2.20 8.25
CA LEU A 269 15.28 -3.32 9.17
C LEU A 269 16.51 -4.23 9.27
N ALA A 270 17.18 -4.51 8.15
CA ALA A 270 18.39 -5.33 8.12
C ALA A 270 19.51 -4.69 8.95
N ALA A 271 19.65 -3.37 8.91
CA ALA A 271 20.58 -2.62 9.77
C ALA A 271 20.25 -2.74 11.28
N GLN A 272 19.02 -3.14 11.62
CA GLN A 272 18.59 -3.44 13.00
C GLN A 272 18.58 -4.96 13.30
N GLY A 273 19.13 -5.79 12.41
CA GLY A 273 19.21 -7.24 12.58
C GLY A 273 17.95 -8.02 12.20
N VAL A 274 16.98 -7.39 11.52
CA VAL A 274 15.74 -8.06 11.06
C VAL A 274 15.77 -8.24 9.55
N GLN A 275 15.76 -9.49 9.11
CA GLN A 275 15.66 -9.85 7.69
C GLN A 275 14.18 -9.96 7.30
N ALA A 276 13.66 -8.94 6.64
CA ALA A 276 12.28 -8.91 6.17
C ALA A 276 12.14 -9.61 4.80
N ARG A 277 11.05 -10.36 4.61
CA ARG A 277 10.71 -10.95 3.32
C ARG A 277 9.92 -9.94 2.48
N LEU A 278 10.37 -9.65 1.26
CA LEU A 278 9.66 -8.77 0.35
C LEU A 278 8.66 -9.57 -0.49
N LEU A 279 7.43 -9.08 -0.62
CA LEU A 279 6.42 -9.60 -1.54
C LEU A 279 6.00 -8.52 -2.55
N PRO A 280 5.77 -8.89 -3.83
CA PRO A 280 5.32 -7.93 -4.84
C PRO A 280 3.93 -7.38 -4.52
N ALA A 281 3.81 -6.06 -4.35
CA ALA A 281 2.53 -5.42 -4.00
C ALA A 281 1.40 -5.74 -4.98
N ALA A 282 1.68 -5.76 -6.29
CA ALA A 282 0.66 -6.09 -7.30
C ALA A 282 0.13 -7.53 -7.15
N ALA A 283 1.02 -8.49 -6.84
CA ALA A 283 0.62 -9.88 -6.59
C ALA A 283 -0.22 -10.00 -5.31
N CYS A 284 0.15 -9.28 -4.25
CA CYS A 284 -0.64 -9.23 -3.02
C CYS A 284 -2.02 -8.58 -3.24
N THR A 285 -2.10 -7.47 -3.97
CA THR A 285 -3.38 -6.83 -4.29
C THR A 285 -4.29 -7.78 -5.09
N LEU A 286 -3.77 -8.41 -6.15
CA LEU A 286 -4.54 -9.34 -6.98
C LEU A 286 -4.97 -10.58 -6.19
N GLY A 287 -4.07 -11.17 -5.40
CA GLY A 287 -4.39 -12.32 -4.54
C GLY A 287 -5.46 -12.00 -3.52
N GLY A 288 -5.46 -10.79 -2.95
CA GLY A 288 -6.50 -10.32 -2.04
C GLY A 288 -7.85 -10.11 -2.69
N LEU A 289 -7.88 -9.48 -3.86
CA LEU A 289 -9.12 -9.30 -4.64
C LEU A 289 -9.68 -10.65 -5.10
N ALA A 290 -8.82 -11.59 -5.48
CA ALA A 290 -9.20 -12.95 -5.84
C ALA A 290 -9.78 -13.71 -4.62
N ALA A 291 -9.15 -13.59 -3.46
CA ALA A 291 -9.68 -14.12 -2.20
C ALA A 291 -11.06 -13.51 -1.85
N ALA A 292 -11.26 -12.22 -2.10
CA ALA A 292 -12.53 -11.53 -1.85
C ALA A 292 -13.68 -12.05 -2.73
N VAL A 293 -13.42 -12.55 -3.95
CA VAL A 293 -14.43 -13.21 -4.79
C VAL A 293 -14.51 -14.73 -4.59
N GLY A 294 -13.79 -15.28 -3.61
CA GLY A 294 -13.75 -16.72 -3.35
C GLY A 294 -12.95 -17.52 -4.39
N GLN A 295 -12.12 -16.86 -5.20
CA GLN A 295 -11.23 -17.49 -6.17
C GLN A 295 -9.79 -17.39 -5.64
N LEU A 296 -9.34 -18.37 -4.87
CA LEU A 296 -7.92 -18.44 -4.49
C LEU A 296 -7.12 -18.90 -5.72
N THR A 297 -6.66 -17.95 -6.53
CA THR A 297 -5.68 -18.24 -7.59
C THR A 297 -4.31 -18.37 -6.93
N LEU A 298 -3.83 -19.59 -6.72
CA LEU A 298 -2.42 -19.83 -6.41
C LEU A 298 -1.61 -19.41 -7.64
N ALA A 299 -1.07 -18.19 -7.64
CA ALA A 299 -0.14 -17.75 -8.67
C ALA A 299 1.14 -18.61 -8.55
N SER A 300 1.25 -19.66 -9.35
CA SER A 300 2.51 -20.38 -9.52
C SER A 300 3.49 -19.44 -10.21
N SER A 301 4.47 -18.92 -9.47
CA SER A 301 5.65 -18.32 -10.07
C SER A 301 6.42 -19.43 -10.78
N GLY A 302 6.47 -19.36 -12.11
CA GLY A 302 7.35 -20.18 -12.93
C GLY A 302 8.80 -19.80 -12.67
N ALA A 303 9.40 -20.38 -11.63
CA ALA A 303 10.86 -20.47 -11.51
C ALA A 303 11.31 -21.69 -12.30
N GLY A 304 11.98 -21.43 -13.43
CA GLY A 304 12.42 -22.45 -14.36
C GLY A 304 13.25 -23.55 -13.70
N ARG A 305 12.83 -24.81 -13.91
CA ARG A 305 13.78 -25.92 -13.93
C ARG A 305 14.65 -25.73 -15.17
N LYS A 306 15.88 -25.24 -14.96
CA LYS A 306 16.96 -25.57 -15.90
C LYS A 306 17.48 -26.95 -15.53
N ALA A 307 17.52 -27.80 -16.55
CA ALA A 307 18.25 -29.05 -16.59
C ALA A 307 19.74 -28.84 -16.31
#